data_AF-A0A7V0UGL1-F1
#
_entry.id   AF-A0A7V0UGL1-F1
#
_cell.length_a   1.000
_cell.length_b   1.000
_cell.length_c   1.000
_cell.angle_alpha   90.00
_cell.angle_beta   90.00
_cell.angle_gamma   90.00
#
_symmetry.space_group_name_H-M   'P 1'
#
loop_
_entity.id
_entity.type
_entity.pdbx_description
1 polymer ?
#
loop_
_entity_poly.entity_id
_entity_poly.type
_entity_poly.pdbx_seq_one_letter_code
_entity_poly.pdbx_strand_id
1 'polypeptide(L)'
;MRLVTGVIMIRRFVSLAAAGLVLGSVWYSANASGQVKVLPGSAGRGAELLIEKGCVNCHSLDGRGGNRAPDLARTPPNAGAPGLLASAMWNHAPSMGGKTTELTSRDAADLFAYMYSALYFAPGAMWLGARTFSKRRTARPATEKRLLPVLLALRFQLGHL
;
A
#
# COMPACT_ATOMS: atom_id res chain seq x y z
N MET A 1 41.65 -41.87 35.53
CA MET A 1 41.42 -41.90 34.05
C MET A 1 39.95 -41.85 33.65
N ARG A 2 39.02 -42.56 34.31
CA ARG A 2 37.57 -42.58 33.95
C ARG A 2 36.81 -41.24 34.12
N LEU A 3 37.24 -40.36 35.01
CA LEU A 3 36.59 -39.07 35.26
C LEU A 3 36.90 -38.02 34.16
N VAL A 4 38.11 -38.07 33.59
CA VAL A 4 38.56 -37.11 32.56
C VAL A 4 37.86 -37.38 31.23
N THR A 5 37.64 -38.64 30.88
CA THR A 5 36.89 -39.04 29.69
C THR A 5 35.42 -38.63 29.75
N GLY A 6 34.79 -38.68 30.93
CA GLY A 6 33.41 -38.22 31.13
C GLY A 6 33.24 -36.71 30.91
N VAL A 7 34.15 -35.90 31.45
CA VAL A 7 34.13 -34.44 31.29
C VAL A 7 34.34 -34.01 29.84
N ILE A 8 35.25 -34.69 29.11
CA ILE A 8 35.48 -34.43 27.68
C ILE A 8 34.23 -34.76 26.85
N MET A 9 33.55 -35.86 27.18
CA MET A 9 32.34 -36.28 26.47
C MET A 9 31.17 -35.30 26.69
N ILE A 10 30.98 -34.82 27.92
CA ILE A 10 29.96 -33.79 28.24
C ILE A 10 30.25 -32.48 27.50
N ARG A 11 31.50 -32.01 27.48
CA ARG A 11 31.90 -30.77 26.78
C ARG A 11 31.66 -30.85 25.27
N ARG A 12 31.94 -32.01 24.66
CA ARG A 12 31.68 -32.24 23.23
C ARG A 12 30.19 -32.24 22.93
N PHE A 13 29.39 -32.86 23.79
CA PHE A 13 27.93 -32.90 23.61
C PHE A 13 27.29 -31.51 23.71
N VAL A 14 27.68 -30.73 24.71
CA VAL A 14 27.21 -29.34 24.90
C VAL A 14 27.64 -28.44 23.73
N SER A 15 28.86 -28.60 23.22
CA SER A 15 29.35 -27.81 22.08
C SER A 15 28.60 -28.10 20.78
N LEU A 16 28.27 -29.37 20.53
CA LEU A 16 27.50 -29.78 19.34
C LEU A 16 26.03 -29.32 19.42
N ALA A 17 25.42 -29.40 20.59
CA ALA A 17 24.06 -28.89 20.80
C ALA A 17 23.97 -27.37 20.59
N ALA A 18 24.96 -26.62 21.11
CA ALA A 18 25.05 -25.18 20.89
C ALA A 18 25.25 -24.82 19.40
N ALA A 19 26.13 -25.55 18.70
CA ALA A 19 26.33 -25.36 17.26
C ALA A 19 25.05 -25.67 16.47
N GLY A 20 24.30 -26.71 16.84
CA GLY A 20 23.01 -27.05 16.23
C GLY A 20 21.94 -25.96 16.40
N LEU A 21 21.88 -25.31 17.57
CA LEU A 21 20.99 -24.18 17.84
C LEU A 21 21.35 -22.94 17.00
N VAL A 22 22.64 -22.61 16.90
CA VAL A 22 23.12 -21.48 16.09
C VAL A 22 22.87 -21.75 14.60
N LEU A 23 23.21 -22.94 14.11
CA LEU A 23 22.98 -23.29 12.70
C LEU A 23 21.48 -23.38 12.38
N GLY A 24 20.66 -23.92 13.28
CA GLY A 24 19.21 -23.99 13.11
C GLY A 24 18.54 -22.62 13.07
N SER A 25 18.96 -21.69 13.94
CA SER A 25 18.44 -20.31 13.94
C SER A 25 18.85 -19.51 12.71
N VAL A 26 20.07 -19.70 12.21
CA VAL A 26 20.52 -19.11 10.93
C VAL A 26 19.73 -19.69 9.76
N TRP A 27 19.55 -21.00 9.70
CA TRP A 27 18.79 -21.67 8.63
C TRP A 27 17.31 -21.27 8.65
N TYR A 28 16.70 -21.16 9.83
CA TYR A 28 15.34 -20.67 10.01
C TYR A 28 15.20 -19.22 9.57
N SER A 29 16.13 -18.33 9.94
CA SER A 29 16.09 -16.93 9.55
C SER A 29 16.32 -16.72 8.04
N ALA A 30 17.16 -17.55 7.42
CA ALA A 30 17.41 -17.53 5.98
C ALA A 30 16.21 -18.04 5.16
N ASN A 31 15.39 -18.94 5.71
CA ASN A 31 14.22 -19.52 5.04
C ASN A 31 12.88 -18.96 5.54
N ALA A 32 12.90 -18.10 6.56
CA ALA A 32 11.74 -17.38 7.02
C ALA A 32 11.28 -16.48 5.86
N SER A 33 10.22 -16.92 5.19
CA SER A 33 9.57 -16.20 4.10
C SER A 33 8.75 -15.03 4.68
N GLY A 34 9.41 -14.13 5.40
CA GLY A 34 8.86 -12.86 5.89
C GLY A 34 8.75 -11.82 4.78
N GLN A 35 8.38 -12.25 3.56
CA GLN A 35 8.08 -11.33 2.48
C GLN A 35 6.76 -10.64 2.84
N VAL A 36 6.85 -9.41 3.37
CA VAL A 36 5.70 -8.52 3.49
C VAL A 36 5.07 -8.46 2.11
N LYS A 37 3.88 -9.05 1.94
CA LYS A 37 3.14 -9.00 0.70
C LYS A 37 2.78 -7.54 0.45
N VAL A 38 3.59 -6.84 -0.34
CA VAL A 38 3.32 -5.47 -0.72
C VAL A 38 2.11 -5.49 -1.65
N LEU A 39 0.98 -4.95 -1.18
CA LEU A 39 -0.16 -4.70 -2.06
C LEU A 39 0.13 -3.39 -2.80
N PRO A 40 0.37 -3.41 -4.13
CA PRO A 40 0.55 -2.17 -4.88
C PRO A 40 -0.77 -1.39 -4.86
N GLY A 41 -0.74 -0.23 -4.22
CA GLY A 41 -1.87 0.70 -4.20
C GLY A 41 -1.97 1.50 -5.49
N SER A 42 -3.19 1.80 -5.92
CA SER A 42 -3.51 2.68 -7.03
C SER A 42 -3.95 4.04 -6.53
N ALA A 43 -3.13 5.07 -6.73
CA ALA A 43 -3.52 6.45 -6.41
C ALA A 43 -4.81 6.89 -7.15
N GLY A 44 -5.01 6.36 -8.36
CA GLY A 44 -6.26 6.50 -9.11
C GLY A 44 -7.48 5.98 -8.36
N ARG A 45 -7.39 4.75 -7.82
CA ARG A 45 -8.48 4.17 -7.02
C ARG A 45 -8.66 4.87 -5.69
N GLY A 46 -7.56 5.22 -5.01
CA GLY A 46 -7.62 5.91 -3.72
C GLY A 46 -8.35 7.25 -3.79
N ALA A 47 -8.17 8.00 -4.89
CA ALA A 47 -8.89 9.23 -5.14
C ALA A 47 -10.42 9.04 -5.20
N GLU A 48 -10.87 7.95 -5.83
CA GLU A 48 -12.29 7.60 -5.91
C GLU A 48 -12.81 7.14 -4.54
N LEU A 49 -12.04 6.30 -3.85
CA LEU A 49 -12.40 5.78 -2.53
C LEU A 49 -12.59 6.88 -1.49
N LEU A 50 -11.86 7.99 -1.56
CA LEU A 50 -12.11 9.14 -0.65
C LEU A 50 -13.54 9.68 -0.75
N ILE A 51 -14.15 9.61 -1.93
CA ILE A 51 -15.50 10.07 -2.19
C ILE A 51 -16.48 8.93 -1.91
N GLU A 52 -16.25 7.76 -2.50
CA GLU A 52 -17.14 6.59 -2.39
C GLU A 52 -17.29 6.07 -0.96
N LYS A 53 -16.22 6.11 -0.16
CA LYS A 53 -16.23 5.69 1.24
C LYS A 53 -16.63 6.81 2.21
N GLY A 54 -16.92 8.00 1.69
CA GLY A 54 -17.43 9.14 2.46
C GLY A 54 -16.39 9.89 3.30
N CYS A 55 -15.09 9.72 3.05
CA CYS A 55 -14.03 10.38 3.81
C CYS A 55 -14.17 11.92 3.79
N VAL A 56 -14.50 12.46 2.62
CA VAL A 56 -14.71 13.91 2.40
C VAL A 56 -15.96 14.48 3.07
N ASN A 57 -16.81 13.65 3.67
CA ASN A 57 -17.99 14.11 4.42
C ASN A 57 -17.62 14.67 5.81
N CYS A 58 -16.48 14.23 6.35
CA CYS A 58 -15.95 14.66 7.63
C CYS A 58 -14.65 15.45 7.47
N HIS A 59 -13.76 14.96 6.60
CA HIS A 59 -12.49 15.60 6.31
C HIS A 59 -12.61 16.59 5.14
N SER A 60 -11.79 17.64 5.18
CA SER A 60 -11.54 18.49 4.02
C SER A 60 -10.31 18.02 3.26
N LEU A 61 -10.23 18.40 1.98
CA LEU A 61 -9.02 18.38 1.16
C LEU A 61 -8.76 19.83 0.72
N ASP A 62 -7.68 20.44 1.19
CA ASP A 62 -7.34 21.85 0.92
C ASP A 62 -8.48 22.80 1.31
N GLY A 63 -9.07 22.58 2.47
CA GLY A 63 -10.22 23.33 2.98
C GLY A 63 -11.55 23.07 2.27
N ARG A 64 -11.63 22.07 1.37
CA ARG A 64 -12.88 21.70 0.66
C ARG A 64 -13.42 20.35 1.13
N GLY A 65 -14.72 20.28 1.41
CA GLY A 65 -15.36 19.07 1.94
C GLY A 65 -15.86 19.29 3.36
N GLY A 66 -15.82 18.26 4.19
CA GLY A 66 -16.21 18.32 5.59
C GLY A 66 -15.24 19.17 6.43
N ASN A 67 -15.74 19.69 7.54
CA ASN A 67 -14.97 20.49 8.51
C ASN A 67 -15.04 19.93 9.93
N ARG A 68 -15.55 18.69 10.10
CA ARG A 68 -15.69 18.02 11.41
C ARG A 68 -14.45 17.24 11.81
N ALA A 69 -13.51 17.05 10.89
CA ALA A 69 -12.24 16.35 11.09
C ALA A 69 -11.09 17.14 10.41
N PRO A 70 -9.82 16.85 10.73
CA PRO A 70 -8.68 17.56 10.16
C PRO A 70 -8.63 17.49 8.63
N ASP A 71 -8.09 18.53 8.00
CA ASP A 71 -7.85 18.56 6.56
C ASP A 71 -6.81 17.49 6.18
N LEU A 72 -7.18 16.54 5.33
CA LEU A 72 -6.28 15.45 4.90
C LEU A 72 -5.14 15.94 4.02
N ALA A 73 -5.27 17.13 3.43
CA ALA A 73 -4.21 17.77 2.66
C ALA A 73 -3.19 18.48 3.55
N ARG A 74 -3.49 18.65 4.85
CA ARG A 74 -2.59 19.25 5.84
C ARG A 74 -2.00 18.14 6.71
N THR A 75 -0.92 17.55 6.26
CA THR A 75 -0.23 16.53 7.05
C THR A 75 0.49 17.09 8.27
N PRO A 76 0.68 16.26 9.32
CA PRO A 76 1.66 16.54 10.35
C PRO A 76 3.08 16.68 9.74
N PRO A 77 4.00 17.40 10.38
CA PRO A 77 5.34 17.73 9.84
C PRO A 77 6.20 16.56 9.34
N ASN A 78 5.83 15.31 9.65
CA ASN A 78 6.63 14.11 9.43
C ASN A 78 6.04 13.13 8.40
N ALA A 79 4.96 13.48 7.68
CA ALA A 79 4.30 12.58 6.73
C ALA A 79 5.03 12.39 5.39
N GLY A 80 6.19 13.02 5.18
CA GLY A 80 7.01 12.85 3.98
C GLY A 80 7.58 11.43 3.82
N ALA A 81 7.70 10.69 4.92
CA ALA A 81 8.11 9.28 4.89
C ALA A 81 6.89 8.35 4.76
N PRO A 82 6.86 7.43 3.77
CA PRO A 82 5.76 6.49 3.57
C PRO A 82 5.34 5.74 4.84
N GLY A 83 6.31 5.24 5.61
CA GLY A 83 6.06 4.48 6.84
C GLY A 83 5.43 5.29 7.97
N LEU A 84 5.74 6.60 8.06
CA LEU A 84 5.16 7.48 9.06
C LEU A 84 3.72 7.87 8.69
N LEU A 85 3.45 8.10 7.40
CA LEU A 85 2.09 8.29 6.93
C LEU A 85 1.23 7.04 7.18
N ALA A 86 1.75 5.84 6.88
CA ALA A 86 1.04 4.59 7.10
C ALA A 86 0.72 4.38 8.60
N SER A 87 1.71 4.62 9.47
CA SER A 87 1.53 4.54 10.92
C SER A 87 0.51 5.56 11.43
N ALA A 88 0.55 6.80 10.93
CA ALA A 88 -0.42 7.83 11.29
C ALA A 88 -1.84 7.44 10.88
N MET A 89 -2.03 6.92 9.65
CA MET A 89 -3.33 6.43 9.18
C MET A 89 -3.84 5.26 10.04
N TRP A 90 -2.99 4.28 10.35
CA TRP A 90 -3.34 3.12 11.17
C TRP A 90 -3.77 3.52 12.57
N ASN A 91 -3.00 4.41 13.21
CA ASN A 91 -3.27 4.87 14.57
C ASN A 91 -4.46 5.85 14.63
N HIS A 92 -4.76 6.54 13.54
CA HIS A 92 -5.91 7.44 13.47
C HIS A 92 -7.24 6.70 13.25
N ALA A 93 -7.23 5.53 12.59
CA ALA A 93 -8.45 4.83 12.18
C ALA A 93 -9.50 4.62 13.30
N PRO A 94 -9.13 4.22 14.54
CA PRO A 94 -10.09 4.07 15.63
C PRO A 94 -10.78 5.40 16.02
N SER A 95 -10.09 6.53 15.90
CA SER A 95 -10.63 7.85 16.26
C SER A 95 -11.71 8.35 15.30
N MET A 96 -11.81 7.77 14.09
CA MET A 96 -12.89 8.05 13.14
C MET A 96 -14.24 7.47 13.60
N GLY A 97 -14.25 6.58 14.61
CA GLY A 97 -15.47 6.09 15.25
C GLY A 97 -16.40 5.32 14.32
N GLY A 98 -15.86 4.57 13.36
CA GLY A 98 -16.64 3.76 12.42
C GLY A 98 -17.47 4.56 11.41
N LYS A 99 -17.23 5.87 11.27
CA LYS A 99 -17.98 6.75 10.35
C LYS A 99 -17.64 6.56 8.87
N THR A 100 -16.74 5.63 8.56
CA THR A 100 -16.41 5.24 7.18
C THR A 100 -16.96 3.86 6.90
N THR A 101 -17.48 3.66 5.70
CA THR A 101 -17.86 2.34 5.18
C THR A 101 -16.69 1.37 5.28
N GLU A 102 -16.96 0.07 5.46
CA GLU A 102 -15.94 -0.98 5.60
C GLU A 102 -14.83 -0.84 4.54
N LEU A 103 -13.57 -0.77 5.00
CA LEU A 103 -12.38 -0.65 4.17
C LEU A 103 -11.68 -2.00 4.09
N THR A 104 -11.49 -2.50 2.88
CA THR A 104 -10.66 -3.68 2.65
C THR A 104 -9.17 -3.33 2.76
N SER A 105 -8.29 -4.33 2.90
CA SER A 105 -6.84 -4.10 2.84
C SER A 105 -6.40 -3.49 1.49
N ARG A 106 -7.12 -3.79 0.41
CA ARG A 106 -6.90 -3.16 -0.91
C ARG A 106 -7.28 -1.69 -0.88
N ASP A 107 -8.44 -1.37 -0.32
CA ASP A 107 -8.92 0.02 -0.19
C ASP A 107 -7.93 0.86 0.62
N ALA A 108 -7.41 0.30 1.73
CA ALA A 108 -6.40 0.97 2.54
C ALA A 108 -5.10 1.22 1.78
N ALA A 109 -4.63 0.25 0.98
CA ALA A 109 -3.44 0.41 0.14
C ALA A 109 -3.64 1.46 -0.95
N ASP A 110 -4.81 1.49 -1.59
CA ASP A 110 -5.17 2.46 -2.62
C ASP A 110 -5.30 3.88 -2.04
N LEU A 111 -5.97 4.03 -0.89
CA LEU A 111 -6.07 5.29 -0.14
C LEU A 111 -4.69 5.79 0.27
N PHE A 112 -3.84 4.92 0.82
CA PHE A 112 -2.47 5.25 1.16
C PHE A 112 -1.67 5.74 -0.06
N ALA A 113 -1.74 5.02 -1.19
CA ALA A 113 -1.05 5.41 -2.41
C ALA A 113 -1.51 6.77 -2.92
N TYR A 114 -2.81 7.08 -2.84
CA TYR A 114 -3.33 8.38 -3.22
C TYR A 114 -2.86 9.49 -2.27
N MET A 115 -3.04 9.29 -0.95
CA MET A 115 -2.62 10.27 0.04
C MET A 115 -1.13 10.56 -0.07
N TYR A 116 -0.29 9.53 -0.08
CA TYR A 116 1.16 9.69 -0.23
C TYR A 116 1.53 10.45 -1.50
N SER A 117 0.93 10.08 -2.64
CA SER A 117 1.18 10.76 -3.91
C SER A 117 0.73 12.22 -3.88
N ALA A 118 -0.45 12.51 -3.34
CA ALA A 118 -0.97 13.88 -3.27
C ALA A 118 -0.13 14.76 -2.35
N LEU A 119 0.26 14.23 -1.18
CA LEU A 119 1.06 14.94 -0.19
C LEU A 119 2.50 15.17 -0.66
N TYR A 120 3.06 14.23 -1.41
CA TYR A 120 4.43 14.32 -1.90
C TYR A 120 4.56 15.16 -3.19
N PHE A 121 3.70 14.92 -4.18
CA PHE A 121 3.82 15.54 -5.50
C PHE A 121 3.01 16.82 -5.68
N ALA A 122 1.97 17.05 -4.87
CA ALA A 122 1.05 18.17 -5.03
C ALA A 122 0.53 18.70 -3.68
N PRO A 123 1.41 19.10 -2.75
CA PRO A 123 1.00 19.63 -1.45
C PRO A 123 0.12 20.88 -1.64
N GLY A 124 -1.01 20.94 -0.96
CA GLY A 124 -1.98 22.04 -1.09
C GLY A 124 -2.89 21.97 -2.33
N ALA A 125 -2.80 20.90 -3.13
CA ALA A 125 -3.65 20.69 -4.30
C ALA A 125 -4.25 19.27 -4.36
N MET A 126 -4.40 18.62 -3.19
CA MET A 126 -5.02 17.32 -3.04
C MET A 126 -6.42 17.26 -3.67
N TRP A 127 -7.28 18.26 -3.44
CA TRP A 127 -8.62 18.32 -4.06
C TRP A 127 -8.56 18.27 -5.60
N LEU A 128 -7.59 18.96 -6.20
CA LEU A 128 -7.38 18.90 -7.64
C LEU A 128 -6.90 17.50 -8.07
N GLY A 129 -5.95 16.94 -7.32
CA GLY A 129 -5.48 15.56 -7.48
C GLY A 129 -6.64 14.57 -7.51
N ALA A 130 -7.55 14.61 -6.54
CA ALA A 130 -8.69 13.69 -6.44
C ALA A 130 -9.54 13.70 -7.72
N ARG A 131 -9.83 14.89 -8.24
CA ARG A 131 -10.61 15.06 -9.48
C ARG A 131 -9.84 14.59 -10.72
N THR A 132 -8.53 14.85 -10.80
CA THR A 132 -7.73 14.43 -11.97
C THR A 132 -7.60 12.91 -12.05
N PHE A 133 -7.40 12.24 -10.92
CA PHE A 133 -7.31 10.78 -10.85
C PHE A 133 -8.66 10.12 -11.17
N SER A 134 -9.76 10.63 -10.60
CA SER A 134 -11.12 10.16 -10.89
C SER A 134 -11.49 10.33 -12.38
N LYS A 135 -11.13 11.46 -13.00
CA LYS A 135 -11.36 11.68 -14.44
C LYS A 135 -10.49 10.81 -15.35
N ARG A 136 -9.23 10.56 -14.99
CA ARG A 136 -8.30 9.79 -15.85
C ARG A 136 -8.60 8.30 -15.90
N ARG A 137 -9.29 7.72 -14.93
CA ARG A 137 -9.76 6.32 -15.04
C ARG A 137 -10.95 6.17 -15.97
N THR A 138 -11.93 7.08 -15.88
CA THR A 138 -13.11 7.06 -16.76
C THR A 138 -12.75 7.33 -18.21
N ALA A 139 -11.66 8.07 -18.45
CA ALA A 139 -11.00 8.15 -19.75
C ALA A 139 -10.10 6.92 -19.98
N ARG A 140 -10.63 5.86 -20.62
CA ARG A 140 -9.79 4.76 -21.15
C ARG A 140 -8.54 5.32 -21.87
N PRO A 141 -7.38 4.64 -21.82
CA PRO A 141 -6.20 5.08 -22.55
C PRO A 141 -6.55 5.26 -24.03
N ALA A 142 -6.18 6.41 -24.59
CA ALA A 142 -6.51 6.81 -25.96
C ALA A 142 -6.00 5.83 -27.04
N THR A 143 -5.09 4.92 -26.68
CA THR A 143 -4.53 3.90 -27.57
C THR A 143 -5.56 2.86 -28.00
N GLU A 144 -6.50 2.47 -27.14
CA GLU A 144 -7.52 1.46 -27.46
C GLU A 144 -8.60 2.03 -28.42
N LYS A 145 -8.95 3.31 -28.26
CA LYS A 145 -9.94 3.98 -29.13
C LYS A 145 -9.44 4.28 -30.54
N ARG A 146 -8.12 4.37 -30.78
CA ARG A 146 -7.56 4.59 -32.13
C ARG A 146 -7.39 3.32 -32.95
N LEU A 147 -7.16 2.18 -32.31
CA LEU A 147 -6.92 0.92 -33.03
C LEU A 147 -8.21 0.23 -33.47
N LEU A 148 -9.33 0.44 -32.77
CA LEU A 148 -10.61 -0.18 -33.11
C LEU A 148 -11.12 0.16 -34.52
N PRO A 149 -11.13 1.43 -35.00
CA PRO A 149 -11.53 1.71 -36.38
C PRO A 149 -10.53 1.16 -37.41
N VAL A 150 -9.24 1.09 -37.09
CA VAL A 150 -8.21 0.54 -37.99
C VAL A 150 -8.33 -0.98 -38.11
N LEU A 151 -8.53 -1.69 -36.99
CA LEU A 151 -8.77 -3.13 -36.96
C LEU A 151 -10.10 -3.50 -37.62
N LEU A 152 -11.15 -2.68 -37.45
CA LEU A 152 -12.45 -2.89 -38.09
C LEU A 152 -12.36 -2.65 -39.61
N ALA A 153 -11.60 -1.64 -40.05
CA ALA A 153 -11.31 -1.40 -41.46
C ALA A 153 -10.50 -2.54 -42.09
N LEU A 154 -9.47 -3.05 -41.40
CA LEU A 154 -8.67 -4.19 -41.88
C LEU A 154 -9.51 -5.47 -42.02
N ARG A 155 -10.46 -5.68 -41.10
CA ARG A 155 -11.39 -6.83 -41.15
C ARG A 155 -12.40 -6.72 -42.29
N PHE A 156 -12.76 -5.51 -42.70
CA PHE A 156 -13.61 -5.27 -43.87
C PHE A 156 -12.85 -5.49 -45.19
N GLN A 157 -11.57 -5.12 -45.24
CA GLN A 157 -10.71 -5.35 -46.41
C GLN A 157 -10.44 -6.84 -46.69
N LEU A 158 -10.40 -7.67 -45.64
CA LEU A 158 -10.06 -9.09 -45.73
C LEU A 158 -11.29 -10.02 -45.85
N GLY A 159 -12.51 -9.47 -45.84
CA GLY A 159 -13.77 -10.23 -45.95
C GLY A 159 -14.36 -10.34 -47.36
N HIS A 160 -13.65 -9.86 -48.39
CA HIS A 160 -14.09 -9.84 -49.78
C HIS A 160 -13.16 -10.63 -50.73
N LEU A 161 -12.44 -11.62 -50.21
CA LEU A 161 -11.79 -12.68 -50.99
C LEU A 161 -12.50 -14.01 -50.74
#